data_AF-X0TGM4-F1
#
_entry.id   AF-X0TGM4-F1
#
_cell.length_a   1.000
_cell.length_b   1.000
_cell.length_c   1.000
_cell.angle_alpha   90.00
_cell.angle_beta   90.00
_cell.angle_gamma   90.00
#
_symmetry.space_group_name_H-M   'P 1'
#
loop_
_entity.id
_entity.type
_entity.pdbx_description
1 polymer ?
#
loop_
_entity_poly.entity_id
_entity_poly.type
_entity_poly.pdbx_seq_one_letter_code
_entity_poly.pdbx_strand_id
1 'polypeptide(L)'
;LAMALLLGASAFFSGAETAMFNLSREQLRGFRLSRSPFRRVAAHLMDEPRRVLVTVLAGNMTVNVAFFVMGVMLMHRVGVRQPEAAGTWRFVIGTLTPLLVIVFGEVTPKSVAATMPGRLAPVAGLPLMVLGYVVLPVRLLLGYAVVVPLTRLITGGRRQERGFVTTEELQAIVEVAENEG
;
A
#
# COMPACT_ATOMS: atom_id res chain seq x y z
N LEU A 1 12.26 -0.06 -21.59
CA LEU A 1 11.32 1.03 -21.24
C LEU A 1 10.23 0.56 -20.28
N ALA A 2 9.39 -0.42 -20.64
CA ALA A 2 8.29 -0.88 -19.78
C ALA A 2 8.71 -1.29 -18.35
N MET A 3 9.78 -2.09 -18.20
CA MET A 3 10.28 -2.47 -16.88
C MET A 3 10.77 -1.27 -16.06
N ALA A 4 11.41 -0.28 -16.69
CA ALA A 4 11.86 0.93 -15.99
C ALA A 4 10.67 1.77 -15.48
N LEU A 5 9.58 1.85 -16.27
CA LEU A 5 8.35 2.51 -15.84
C LEU A 5 7.70 1.78 -14.66
N LEU A 6 7.65 0.44 -14.70
CA LEU A 6 7.16 -0.38 -13.59
C LEU A 6 8.01 -0.20 -12.33
N LEU A 7 9.34 -0.17 -12.47
CA LEU A 7 10.24 0.07 -11.34
C LEU A 7 10.01 1.46 -10.73
N GLY A 8 9.85 2.49 -11.56
CA GLY A 8 9.51 3.84 -11.12
C GLY A 8 8.14 3.92 -10.44
N ALA A 9 7.16 3.17 -10.92
CA ALA A 9 5.85 3.08 -10.29
C ALA A 9 5.92 2.36 -8.92
N SER A 10 6.69 1.28 -8.79
CA SER A 10 6.94 0.59 -7.51
C SER A 10 7.60 1.55 -6.51
N ALA A 11 8.61 2.29 -6.96
CA ALA A 11 9.29 3.32 -6.17
C ALA A 11 8.34 4.43 -5.72
N PHE A 12 7.45 4.88 -6.62
CA PHE A 12 6.42 5.85 -6.30
C PHE A 12 5.48 5.34 -5.20
N PHE A 13 4.91 4.13 -5.33
CA PHE A 13 3.97 3.60 -4.34
C PHE A 13 4.63 3.40 -2.98
N SER A 14 5.79 2.74 -2.94
CA SER A 14 6.55 2.52 -1.71
C SER A 14 6.97 3.83 -1.04
N GLY A 15 7.47 4.80 -1.82
CA GLY A 15 7.85 6.10 -1.29
C GLY A 15 6.65 6.93 -0.82
N ALA A 16 5.53 6.87 -1.54
CA ALA A 16 4.29 7.56 -1.18
C ALA A 16 3.70 7.02 0.13
N GLU A 17 3.74 5.69 0.34
CA GLU A 17 3.37 5.07 1.61
C GLU A 17 4.17 5.70 2.76
N THR A 18 5.49 5.57 2.72
CA THR A 18 6.34 6.05 3.81
C THR A 18 6.26 7.56 3.99
N ALA A 19 6.16 8.34 2.91
CA ALA A 19 6.02 9.79 3.01
C ALA A 19 4.72 10.20 3.72
N MET A 20 3.61 9.55 3.40
CA MET A 20 2.29 9.86 3.99
C MET A 20 2.22 9.43 5.45
N PHE A 21 2.69 8.22 5.77
CA PHE A 21 2.62 7.65 7.12
C PHE A 21 3.67 8.19 8.09
N ASN A 22 4.74 8.81 7.60
CA ASN A 22 5.73 9.50 8.45
C ASN A 22 5.42 10.99 8.69
N LEU A 23 4.28 11.52 8.23
CA LEU A 23 3.88 12.88 8.55
C LEU A 23 3.54 13.02 10.04
N SER A 24 4.14 13.99 10.72
CA SER A 24 3.79 14.31 12.10
C SER A 24 2.41 14.98 12.21
N ARG A 25 1.81 14.91 13.40
CA ARG A 25 0.52 15.59 13.67
C ARG A 25 0.60 17.10 13.41
N GLU A 26 1.74 17.72 13.72
CA GLU A 26 1.98 19.15 13.47
C GLU A 26 2.07 19.46 11.98
N GLN A 27 2.76 18.62 11.20
CA GLN A 27 2.84 18.77 9.75
C GLN A 27 1.46 18.66 9.10
N LEU A 28 0.63 17.69 9.53
CA LEU A 28 -0.75 17.55 9.06
C LEU A 28 -1.60 18.78 9.38
N ARG A 29 -1.49 19.33 10.61
CA ARG A 29 -2.17 20.59 10.97
C ARG A 29 -1.71 21.75 10.10
N GLY A 30 -0.40 21.91 9.91
CA GLY A 30 0.15 22.95 9.03
C GLY A 30 -0.26 22.79 7.57
N PHE A 31 -0.43 21.55 7.09
CA PHE A 31 -0.88 21.27 5.73
C PHE A 31 -2.34 21.66 5.51
N ARG A 32 -3.22 21.44 6.49
CA ARG A 32 -4.64 21.86 6.43
C ARG A 32 -4.78 23.38 6.28
N LEU A 33 -3.93 24.14 6.98
CA LEU A 33 -3.93 25.60 6.95
C LEU A 33 -3.13 26.19 5.77
N SER A 34 -2.49 25.36 4.95
CA SER A 34 -1.64 25.82 3.86
C SER A 34 -2.44 26.37 2.67
N ARG A 35 -1.92 27.44 2.04
CA ARG A 35 -2.42 27.93 0.75
C ARG A 35 -2.22 26.92 -0.39
N SER A 36 -1.26 26.00 -0.27
CA SER A 36 -0.96 25.00 -1.31
C SER A 36 -2.06 23.92 -1.39
N PRO A 37 -2.67 23.68 -2.56
CA PRO A 37 -3.68 22.62 -2.71
C PRO A 37 -3.09 21.23 -2.48
N PHE A 38 -1.85 20.99 -2.92
CA PHE A 38 -1.13 19.71 -2.74
C PHE A 38 -1.02 19.31 -1.28
N ARG A 39 -0.68 20.26 -0.40
CA ARG A 39 -0.57 20.02 1.04
C ARG A 39 -1.93 19.70 1.65
N ARG A 40 -2.97 20.44 1.26
CA ARG A 40 -4.35 20.17 1.73
C ARG A 40 -4.84 18.79 1.29
N VAL A 41 -4.56 18.37 0.04
CA VAL A 41 -4.91 17.02 -0.46
C VAL A 41 -4.19 15.93 0.34
N ALA A 42 -2.90 16.08 0.60
CA ALA A 42 -2.16 15.11 1.43
C ALA A 42 -2.74 15.01 2.85
N ALA A 43 -3.09 16.14 3.47
CA ALA A 43 -3.73 16.14 4.79
C ALA A 43 -5.13 15.48 4.75
N HIS A 44 -5.90 15.72 3.70
CA HIS A 44 -7.23 15.15 3.53
C HIS A 44 -7.20 13.63 3.32
N LEU A 45 -6.26 13.12 2.54
CA LEU A 45 -6.05 11.68 2.39
C LEU A 45 -5.77 10.99 3.73
N MET A 46 -5.04 11.66 4.62
CA MET A 46 -4.74 11.17 5.96
C MET A 46 -5.92 11.30 6.95
N ASP A 47 -7.08 11.84 6.56
CA ASP A 47 -8.32 11.71 7.32
C ASP A 47 -8.83 10.26 7.32
N GLU A 48 -8.59 9.52 6.23
CA GLU A 48 -8.93 8.10 6.09
C GLU A 48 -7.68 7.26 5.76
N PRO A 49 -6.70 7.15 6.68
CA PRO A 49 -5.40 6.54 6.40
C PRO A 49 -5.52 5.07 5.99
N ARG A 50 -6.54 4.36 6.48
CA ARG A 50 -6.83 2.98 6.07
C ARG A 50 -7.15 2.88 4.57
N ARG A 51 -7.86 3.85 3.98
CA ARG A 51 -8.14 3.84 2.53
C ARG A 51 -6.86 4.08 1.73
N VAL A 52 -6.04 5.03 2.18
CA VAL A 52 -4.73 5.31 1.55
C VAL A 52 -3.85 4.08 1.58
N LEU A 53 -3.71 3.44 2.73
CA LEU A 53 -2.89 2.23 2.89
C LEU A 53 -3.33 1.15 1.90
N VAL A 54 -4.62 0.83 1.84
CA VAL A 54 -5.14 -0.21 0.94
C VAL A 54 -4.85 0.12 -0.52
N THR A 55 -5.05 1.37 -0.95
CA THR A 55 -4.79 1.80 -2.33
C THR A 55 -3.30 1.68 -2.67
N VAL A 56 -2.42 2.14 -1.77
CA VAL A 56 -0.97 2.12 -1.99
C VAL A 56 -0.45 0.69 -1.99
N LEU A 57 -0.89 -0.15 -1.04
CA LEU A 57 -0.50 -1.56 -0.99
C LEU A 57 -0.95 -2.31 -2.25
N ALA A 58 -2.20 -2.11 -2.66
CA ALA A 58 -2.73 -2.74 -3.87
C ALA A 58 -1.95 -2.30 -5.12
N GLY A 59 -1.64 -1.01 -5.24
CA GLY A 59 -0.83 -0.48 -6.33
C GLY A 59 0.59 -1.06 -6.35
N ASN A 60 1.29 -1.02 -5.21
CA ASN A 60 2.65 -1.54 -5.09
C ASN A 60 2.71 -3.03 -5.45
N MET A 61 1.83 -3.83 -4.86
CA MET A 61 1.79 -5.28 -5.10
C MET A 61 1.49 -5.59 -6.57
N THR A 62 0.54 -4.86 -7.18
CA THR A 62 0.19 -5.04 -8.60
C THR A 62 1.39 -4.74 -9.50
N VAL A 63 2.08 -3.62 -9.25
CA VAL A 63 3.26 -3.22 -10.05
C VAL A 63 4.42 -4.18 -9.85
N ASN A 64 4.67 -4.64 -8.63
CA ASN A 64 5.71 -5.62 -8.33
C ASN A 64 5.46 -6.96 -9.03
N VAL A 65 4.22 -7.46 -8.99
CA VAL A 65 3.83 -8.68 -9.73
C VAL A 65 3.98 -8.47 -11.24
N ALA A 66 3.53 -7.33 -11.77
CA ALA A 66 3.70 -7.02 -13.19
C ALA A 66 5.18 -6.96 -13.60
N PHE A 67 6.05 -6.40 -12.75
CA PHE A 67 7.49 -6.37 -12.99
C PHE A 67 8.09 -7.78 -13.00
N PHE A 68 7.69 -8.63 -12.06
CA PHE A 68 8.12 -10.03 -12.02
C PHE A 68 7.67 -10.80 -13.26
N VAL A 69 6.40 -10.67 -13.66
CA VAL A 69 5.86 -11.30 -14.89
C VAL A 69 6.64 -10.82 -16.12
N MET A 70 6.95 -9.53 -16.22
CA MET A 70 7.79 -8.99 -17.30
C MET A 70 9.20 -9.56 -17.28
N GLY A 71 9.79 -9.75 -16.10
CA GLY A 71 11.09 -10.42 -15.92
C GLY A 71 11.05 -11.87 -16.42
N VAL A 72 10.00 -12.63 -16.08
CA VAL A 72 9.80 -14.00 -16.58
C VAL A 72 9.63 -14.03 -18.10
N MET A 73 8.87 -13.11 -18.68
CA MET A 73 8.72 -13.01 -20.14
C MET A 73 10.05 -12.68 -20.83
N LEU A 74 10.84 -11.77 -20.25
CA LEU A 74 12.18 -11.45 -20.73
C LEU A 74 13.09 -12.68 -20.67
N MET A 75 13.07 -13.39 -19.54
CA MET A 75 13.80 -14.64 -19.34
C MET A 75 13.49 -15.67 -20.42
N HIS A 76 12.20 -15.89 -20.71
CA HIS A 76 11.78 -16.82 -21.76
C HIS A 76 12.26 -16.37 -23.14
N ARG A 77 12.08 -15.09 -23.49
CA ARG A 77 12.49 -14.56 -24.80
C ARG A 77 13.99 -14.62 -25.03
N VAL A 78 14.80 -14.39 -24.00
CA VAL A 78 16.26 -14.48 -24.09
C VAL A 78 16.69 -15.93 -24.20
N GLY A 79 16.10 -16.84 -23.41
CA GLY A 79 16.39 -18.27 -23.47
C GLY A 79 16.10 -18.90 -24.84
N VAL A 80 15.04 -18.47 -25.54
CA VAL A 80 14.75 -18.91 -26.91
C VAL A 80 15.79 -18.40 -27.92
N ARG A 81 16.31 -17.18 -27.73
CA ARG A 81 17.30 -16.57 -28.64
C ARG A 81 18.72 -17.07 -28.42
N GLN A 82 19.06 -17.52 -27.22
CA GLN A 82 20.39 -18.00 -26.86
C GLN A 82 20.27 -19.33 -26.09
N PRO A 83 20.00 -20.45 -26.79
CA PRO A 83 19.76 -21.74 -26.15
C PRO A 83 20.93 -22.22 -25.30
N GLU A 84 22.16 -22.05 -25.81
CA GLU A 84 23.42 -22.44 -25.15
C GLU A 84 23.64 -21.71 -23.82
N ALA A 85 23.16 -20.47 -23.70
CA ALA A 85 23.30 -19.64 -22.49
C ALA A 85 22.00 -19.54 -21.67
N ALA A 86 20.96 -20.32 -22.02
CA ALA A 86 19.63 -20.16 -21.44
C ALA A 86 19.62 -20.38 -19.92
N GLY A 87 20.43 -21.32 -19.41
CA GLY A 87 20.58 -21.57 -17.98
C GLY A 87 21.13 -20.35 -17.24
N THR A 88 22.21 -19.75 -17.75
CA THR A 88 22.83 -18.54 -17.20
C THR A 88 21.87 -17.36 -17.20
N TRP A 89 21.17 -17.12 -18.31
CA TRP A 89 20.21 -16.00 -18.38
C TRP A 89 18.99 -16.18 -17.48
N ARG A 90 18.52 -17.42 -17.29
CA ARG A 90 17.49 -17.73 -16.30
C ARG A 90 17.94 -17.37 -14.89
N PHE A 91 19.14 -17.77 -14.50
CA PHE A 91 19.70 -17.45 -13.19
C PHE A 91 19.88 -15.93 -13.01
N VAL A 92 20.52 -15.26 -13.97
CA VAL A 92 20.79 -13.82 -13.92
C VAL A 92 19.50 -13.01 -13.85
N ILE A 93 18.55 -13.24 -14.77
CA ILE A 93 17.29 -12.48 -14.81
C ILE A 93 16.42 -12.82 -13.59
N GLY A 94 16.33 -14.10 -13.23
CA GLY A 94 15.56 -14.56 -12.08
C GLY A 94 16.05 -13.98 -10.75
N THR A 95 17.35 -13.74 -10.63
CA THR A 95 17.96 -13.15 -9.42
C THR A 95 17.93 -11.63 -9.44
N LEU A 96 18.28 -11.00 -10.57
CA LEU A 96 18.34 -9.54 -10.67
C LEU A 96 16.95 -8.89 -10.63
N THR A 97 15.94 -9.50 -11.23
CA THR A 97 14.57 -8.93 -11.28
C THR A 97 14.02 -8.60 -9.87
N PRO A 98 13.94 -9.54 -8.91
CA PRO A 98 13.47 -9.23 -7.56
C PRO A 98 14.42 -8.28 -6.81
N LEU A 99 15.74 -8.42 -6.97
CA LEU A 99 16.71 -7.53 -6.32
C LEU A 99 16.52 -6.08 -6.76
N LEU A 100 16.27 -5.83 -8.05
CA LEU A 100 16.02 -4.50 -8.57
C LEU A 100 14.77 -3.88 -7.93
N VAL A 101 13.68 -4.64 -7.80
CA VAL A 101 12.46 -4.16 -7.14
C VAL A 101 12.69 -3.90 -5.66
N ILE A 102 13.37 -4.81 -4.95
CA ILE A 102 13.63 -4.63 -3.52
C ILE A 102 14.48 -3.38 -3.28
N VAL A 103 15.58 -3.22 -4.01
CA VAL A 103 16.51 -2.10 -3.79
C VAL A 103 15.88 -0.80 -4.29
N PHE A 104 15.53 -0.73 -5.57
CA PHE A 104 15.14 0.52 -6.22
C PHE A 104 13.64 0.81 -6.15
N GLY A 105 12.79 -0.22 -6.02
CA GLY A 105 11.35 -0.08 -5.89
C GLY A 105 10.87 0.05 -4.44
N GLU A 106 11.59 -0.52 -3.47
CA GLU A 106 11.13 -0.54 -2.08
C GLU A 106 12.08 0.14 -1.09
N VAL A 107 13.28 -0.40 -0.88
CA VAL A 107 14.19 0.02 0.21
C VAL A 107 14.68 1.45 0.02
N THR A 108 15.20 1.78 -1.17
CA THR A 108 15.72 3.12 -1.45
C THR A 108 14.61 4.18 -1.42
N PRO A 109 13.46 4.01 -2.10
CA PRO A 109 12.37 4.99 -2.06
C PRO A 109 11.81 5.22 -0.66
N LYS A 110 11.64 4.15 0.14
CA LYS A 110 11.18 4.26 1.54
C LYS A 110 12.18 5.02 2.40
N SER A 111 13.47 4.70 2.26
CA SER A 111 14.55 5.40 2.98
C SER A 111 14.55 6.90 2.68
N VAL A 112 14.46 7.28 1.40
CA VAL A 112 14.40 8.69 0.98
C VAL A 112 13.11 9.35 1.51
N ALA A 113 11.97 8.70 1.36
CA ALA A 113 10.68 9.19 1.81
C ALA A 113 10.63 9.44 3.33
N ALA A 114 11.29 8.59 4.11
CA ALA A 114 11.36 8.73 5.56
C ALA A 114 12.12 9.99 6.00
N THR A 115 13.11 10.43 5.24
CA THR A 115 13.91 11.62 5.59
C THR A 115 13.22 12.95 5.27
N MET A 116 12.31 12.98 4.28
CA MET A 116 11.68 14.22 3.82
C MET A 116 10.16 14.08 3.59
N PRO A 117 9.38 13.55 4.55
CA PRO A 117 7.95 13.28 4.36
C PRO A 117 7.17 14.56 4.04
N GLY A 118 7.53 15.68 4.68
CA GLY A 118 6.88 16.98 4.46
C GLY A 118 7.02 17.57 3.05
N ARG A 119 8.00 17.11 2.26
CA ARG A 119 8.18 17.53 0.86
C ARG A 119 7.54 16.55 -0.12
N LEU A 120 7.60 15.25 0.19
CA LEU A 120 7.19 14.18 -0.72
C LEU A 120 5.69 13.85 -0.62
N ALA A 121 5.11 13.92 0.58
CA ALA A 121 3.68 13.62 0.77
C ALA A 121 2.73 14.53 -0.05
N PRO A 122 2.94 15.87 -0.12
CA PRO A 122 2.11 16.74 -0.97
C PRO A 122 2.17 16.37 -2.46
N VAL A 123 3.34 15.97 -2.95
CA VAL A 123 3.55 15.59 -4.35
C VAL A 123 2.85 14.26 -4.65
N ALA A 124 2.91 13.31 -3.72
CA ALA A 124 2.22 12.03 -3.84
C ALA A 124 0.70 12.12 -3.66
N GLY A 125 0.20 13.13 -2.93
CA GLY A 125 -1.21 13.24 -2.56
C GLY A 125 -2.18 13.25 -3.76
N LEU A 126 -1.94 14.08 -4.78
CA LEU A 126 -2.82 14.13 -5.94
C LEU A 126 -2.89 12.80 -6.72
N PRO A 127 -1.74 12.19 -7.10
CA PRO A 127 -1.75 10.87 -7.72
C PRO A 127 -2.46 9.80 -6.88
N LEU A 128 -2.23 9.77 -5.56
CA LEU A 128 -2.88 8.81 -4.67
C LEU A 128 -4.40 9.02 -4.59
N MET A 129 -4.86 10.27 -4.63
CA MET A 129 -6.29 10.57 -4.67
C MET A 129 -6.94 10.01 -5.94
N VAL A 130 -6.33 10.26 -7.10
CA VAL A 130 -6.82 9.75 -8.40
C VAL A 130 -6.81 8.22 -8.41
N LEU A 131 -5.71 7.60 -7.98
CA LEU A 131 -5.60 6.14 -7.89
C LEU A 131 -6.63 5.54 -6.94
N GLY A 132 -6.94 6.22 -5.83
CA GLY A 132 -7.99 5.80 -4.91
C GLY A 132 -9.36 5.69 -5.58
N TYR A 133 -9.69 6.63 -6.48
CA TYR A 133 -10.93 6.55 -7.26
C TYR A 133 -10.90 5.44 -8.31
N VAL A 134 -9.77 5.23 -8.98
CA VAL A 134 -9.61 4.17 -9.99
C VAL A 134 -9.69 2.78 -9.37
N VAL A 135 -9.12 2.59 -8.18
CA VAL A 135 -9.12 1.31 -7.46
C VAL A 135 -10.45 1.05 -6.74
N LEU A 136 -11.25 2.08 -6.47
CA LEU A 136 -12.54 1.96 -5.78
C LEU A 136 -13.49 0.90 -6.36
N PRO A 137 -13.80 0.88 -7.68
CA PRO A 137 -14.71 -0.12 -8.24
C PRO A 137 -14.20 -1.54 -8.06
N VAL A 138 -12.90 -1.76 -8.29
CA VAL A 138 -12.25 -3.07 -8.11
C VAL A 138 -12.31 -3.49 -6.65
N ARG A 139 -12.03 -2.57 -5.73
CA ARG A 139 -12.09 -2.82 -4.29
C ARG A 139 -13.49 -3.18 -3.82
N LEU A 140 -14.53 -2.49 -4.31
CA LEU A 140 -15.91 -2.81 -3.96
C LEU A 140 -16.30 -4.17 -4.52
N LEU A 141 -15.99 -4.43 -5.79
CA LEU A 141 -16.29 -5.70 -6.44
C LEU A 141 -15.62 -6.88 -5.71
N LEU A 142 -14.30 -6.82 -5.47
CA LEU A 142 -13.59 -7.86 -4.72
C LEU A 142 -14.06 -7.93 -3.26
N GLY A 143 -14.37 -6.78 -2.66
CA GLY A 143 -14.90 -6.68 -1.30
C GLY A 143 -16.19 -7.50 -1.14
N TYR A 144 -17.19 -7.23 -1.97
CA TYR A 144 -18.48 -7.91 -1.92
C TYR A 144 -18.43 -9.34 -2.46
N ALA A 145 -17.68 -9.59 -3.53
CA ALA A 145 -17.66 -10.89 -4.19
C ALA A 145 -16.77 -11.93 -3.48
N VAL A 146 -15.66 -11.49 -2.84
CA VAL A 146 -14.64 -12.40 -2.32
C VAL A 146 -14.36 -12.15 -0.84
N VAL A 147 -14.01 -10.93 -0.45
CA VAL A 147 -13.51 -10.65 0.90
C VAL A 147 -14.59 -10.84 1.96
N VAL A 148 -15.79 -10.28 1.77
CA VAL A 148 -16.92 -10.43 2.70
C VAL A 148 -17.36 -11.90 2.86
N PRO A 149 -17.61 -12.68 1.79
CA PRO A 149 -18.00 -14.08 1.97
C PRO A 149 -16.88 -14.92 2.59
N LEU A 150 -15.62 -14.71 2.18
CA LEU A 150 -14.48 -15.45 2.74
C LEU A 150 -14.26 -15.13 4.21
N THR A 151 -14.32 -13.84 4.59
CA THR A 151 -14.20 -13.45 5.99
C THR A 151 -15.36 -13.96 6.82
N ARG A 152 -16.61 -13.91 6.32
CA ARG A 152 -17.77 -14.49 7.02
C ARG A 152 -17.62 -16.00 7.26
N LEU A 153 -17.05 -16.71 6.30
CA LEU A 153 -16.77 -18.15 6.43
C LEU A 153 -15.74 -18.42 7.53
N ILE A 154 -14.68 -17.61 7.61
CA ILE A 154 -13.60 -17.78 8.59
C ILE A 154 -14.01 -17.29 9.99
N THR A 155 -14.72 -16.17 10.08
CA THR A 155 -15.09 -15.54 11.36
C THR A 155 -16.47 -15.94 11.87
N GLY A 156 -17.15 -16.85 11.17
CA GLY A 156 -18.50 -17.31 11.53
C GLY A 156 -19.55 -16.19 11.49
N GLY A 157 -19.35 -15.15 10.68
CA GLY A 157 -20.27 -14.03 10.57
C GLY A 157 -20.27 -13.06 11.76
N ARG A 158 -19.34 -13.18 12.73
CA ARG A 158 -19.19 -12.20 13.80
C ARG A 158 -18.75 -10.87 13.21
N ARG A 159 -19.72 -9.98 13.01
CA ARG A 159 -19.49 -8.61 12.60
C ARG A 159 -18.82 -7.91 13.77
N GLN A 160 -17.58 -7.46 13.58
CA GLN A 160 -16.99 -6.48 14.49
C GLN A 160 -17.74 -5.17 14.26
N GLU A 161 -18.92 -5.04 14.88
CA GLU A 161 -19.58 -3.76 15.01
C GLU A 161 -18.62 -2.87 15.79
N ARG A 162 -18.16 -1.80 15.15
CA ARG A 162 -17.35 -0.79 15.82
C ARG A 162 -18.23 -0.17 16.91
N GLY A 163 -17.99 -0.57 18.16
CA GLY A 163 -18.16 0.26 19.34
C GLY A 163 -19.58 0.70 19.67
N PHE A 164 -20.40 -0.24 20.15
CA PHE A 164 -21.32 0.05 21.24
C PHE A 164 -21.03 -0.99 22.32
N VAL A 165 -20.35 -0.57 23.40
CA VAL A 165 -20.27 -1.39 24.63
C VAL A 165 -21.71 -1.53 25.10
N THR A 166 -22.21 -2.76 25.12
CA THR A 166 -23.60 -2.98 25.54
C THR A 166 -23.68 -2.77 27.06
N THR A 167 -24.86 -2.41 27.55
CA THR A 167 -25.05 -2.10 28.98
C THR A 167 -24.66 -3.29 29.87
N GLU A 168 -24.78 -4.51 29.35
CA GLU A 168 -24.38 -5.73 30.04
C GLU A 168 -22.85 -5.87 30.18
N GLU A 169 -22.07 -5.49 29.15
CA GLU A 169 -20.59 -5.49 29.24
C GLU A 169 -20.10 -4.42 30.24
N LEU A 170 -20.80 -3.29 30.34
CA LEU A 170 -20.52 -2.21 31.29
C LEU A 170 -20.84 -2.64 32.73
N GLN A 171 -21.94 -3.37 32.94
CA GLN A 171 -22.28 -3.99 34.23
C GLN A 171 -21.25 -5.04 34.64
N ALA A 172 -20.81 -5.89 33.71
CA ALA A 172 -19.81 -6.91 34.00
C ALA A 172 -18.47 -6.31 34.45
N ILE A 173 -18.03 -5.19 33.85
CA ILE A 173 -16.81 -4.49 34.27
C ILE A 173 -16.97 -3.89 35.68
N VAL A 174 -18.15 -3.37 36.02
CA VAL A 174 -18.43 -2.80 37.34
C VAL A 174 -18.49 -3.89 38.41
N GLU A 175 -19.14 -5.02 38.12
CA GLU A 175 -19.27 -6.14 39.06
C GLU A 175 -17.92 -6.82 39.36
N VAL A 176 -17.03 -6.90 38.36
CA VAL A 176 -15.65 -7.36 38.56
C VAL A 176 -14.86 -6.35 39.41
N ALA A 177 -15.03 -5.05 39.16
CA ALA A 177 -14.37 -4.01 39.96
C ALA A 177 -14.87 -3.95 41.42
N GLU A 178 -16.14 -4.28 41.67
CA GLU A 178 -16.71 -4.37 43.03
C GLU A 178 -16.26 -5.61 43.78
N ASN A 179 -15.98 -6.73 43.09
CA ASN A 179 -15.52 -7.97 43.73
C ASN A 179 -13.99 -8.02 43.97
N GLU A 180 -13.22 -7.14 43.32
CA GLU A 180 -11.77 -7.01 43.52
C GLU A 180 -11.39 -5.86 44.49
N GLY A 181 -12.38 -5.17 45.07
CA GLY A 181 -12.22 -4.07 46.04
C GLY A 181 -12.38 -4.49 47.50
#